data_AF-A0A4R3A235-F1
#
_entry.id   AF-A0A4R3A235-F1
#
_cell.length_a   1.000
_cell.length_b   1.000
_cell.length_c   1.000
_cell.angle_alpha   90.00
_cell.angle_beta   90.00
_cell.angle_gamma   90.00
#
_symmetry.space_group_name_H-M   'P 1'
#
loop_
_entity.id
_entity.type
_entity.pdbx_description
1 polymer ?
#
loop_
_entity_poly.entity_id
_entity_poly.type
_entity_poly.pdbx_seq_one_letter_code
_entity_poly.pdbx_strand_id
1 'polypeptide(L)'
;MTDDDFEIVRGSGNIYADLGDPDADTKLMKAQLASEIIATLDRRKLTVREGEKLTGVTAADLSRIRNADLGRFTIDRLVRVLNALDRRVTLKVGKTLRSGRTAAA
;
A
#
# COMPACT_ATOMS: atom_id res chain seq x y z
N MET A 1 -17.16 18.58 27.30
CA MET A 1 -16.74 17.36 26.60
C MET A 1 -17.20 16.23 27.47
N THR A 2 -18.18 15.46 27.02
CA THR A 2 -18.54 14.20 27.66
C THR A 2 -17.38 13.23 27.44
N ASP A 3 -16.88 12.63 28.51
CA ASP A 3 -15.97 11.48 28.46
C ASP A 3 -16.79 10.30 27.92
N ASP A 4 -16.89 10.21 26.60
CA ASP A 4 -17.37 9.00 25.95
C ASP A 4 -16.23 7.96 26.05
N ASP A 5 -16.46 6.89 26.79
CA ASP A 5 -15.55 5.74 26.89
C ASP A 5 -15.48 5.03 25.53
N PHE A 6 -14.52 5.41 24.69
CA PHE A 6 -14.24 4.71 23.43
C PHE A 6 -13.31 3.51 23.68
N GLU A 7 -13.75 2.33 23.24
CA GLU A 7 -12.93 1.12 23.26
C GLU A 7 -11.77 1.24 22.25
N ILE A 8 -10.53 1.09 22.72
CA ILE A 8 -9.34 1.06 21.86
C ILE A 8 -9.06 -0.38 21.45
N VAL A 9 -9.27 -0.68 20.17
CA VAL A 9 -9.00 -2.01 19.60
C VAL A 9 -7.66 -2.01 18.86
N ARG A 10 -6.84 -3.05 19.08
CA ARG A 10 -5.57 -3.23 18.36
C ARG A 10 -5.86 -3.70 16.92
N GLY A 11 -5.43 -2.93 15.94
CA GLY A 11 -5.55 -3.30 14.52
C GLY A 11 -4.75 -4.55 14.15
N SER A 12 -5.21 -5.27 13.12
CA SER A 12 -4.58 -6.51 12.64
C SER A 12 -3.24 -6.29 11.92
N GLY A 13 -2.91 -5.03 11.60
CA GLY A 13 -1.82 -4.66 10.70
C GLY A 13 -2.27 -4.52 9.25
N ASN A 14 -3.51 -4.89 8.93
CA ASN A 14 -4.17 -4.57 7.68
C ASN A 14 -5.40 -3.70 7.95
N ILE A 15 -5.24 -2.37 7.85
CA ILE A 15 -6.34 -1.42 8.07
C ILE A 15 -7.54 -1.67 7.16
N TYR A 16 -7.32 -2.16 5.94
CA TYR A 16 -8.41 -2.48 5.02
C TYR A 16 -9.21 -3.69 5.51
N ALA A 17 -8.54 -4.69 6.10
CA ALA A 17 -9.21 -5.84 6.69
C ALA A 17 -9.98 -5.44 7.95
N ASP A 18 -9.39 -4.57 8.78
CA ASP A 18 -10.03 -4.02 9.98
C ASP A 18 -11.32 -3.24 9.64
N LEU A 19 -11.38 -2.65 8.44
CA LEU A 19 -12.55 -1.95 7.90
C LEU A 19 -13.50 -2.84 7.07
N GLY A 20 -13.25 -4.15 6.99
CA GLY A 20 -14.11 -5.09 6.27
C GLY A 20 -14.05 -4.98 4.75
N ASP A 21 -12.96 -4.44 4.20
CA ASP A 21 -12.78 -4.29 2.76
C ASP A 21 -12.56 -5.66 2.09
N PRO A 22 -13.35 -6.04 1.08
CA PRO A 22 -13.20 -7.34 0.42
C PRO A 22 -11.86 -7.49 -0.32
N ASP A 23 -11.23 -6.37 -0.70
CA ASP A 23 -9.95 -6.33 -1.40
C ASP A 23 -8.77 -6.01 -0.46
N ALA A 24 -8.93 -6.25 0.84
CA ALA A 24 -8.02 -5.78 1.87
C ALA A 24 -6.53 -6.10 1.60
N ASP A 25 -6.21 -7.34 1.24
CA ASP A 25 -4.83 -7.74 0.96
C ASP A 25 -4.28 -7.03 -0.27
N THR A 26 -5.08 -6.93 -1.33
CA THR A 26 -4.70 -6.22 -2.57
C THR A 26 -4.45 -4.74 -2.32
N LYS A 27 -5.33 -4.08 -1.54
CA LYS A 27 -5.19 -2.66 -1.19
C LYS A 27 -3.98 -2.42 -0.31
N LEU A 28 -3.74 -3.28 0.69
CA LEU A 28 -2.54 -3.21 1.52
C LEU A 28 -1.27 -3.38 0.69
N MET A 29 -1.22 -4.39 -0.21
CA MET A 29 -0.07 -4.59 -1.09
C MET A 29 0.19 -3.37 -1.97
N LYS A 30 -0.86 -2.79 -2.59
CA LYS A 30 -0.72 -1.56 -3.39
C LYS A 30 -0.18 -0.41 -2.54
N ALA A 31 -0.72 -0.21 -1.34
CA ALA A 31 -0.28 0.85 -0.43
C ALA A 31 1.19 0.69 -0.01
N GLN A 32 1.62 -0.53 0.29
CA GLN A 32 3.03 -0.83 0.65
C GLN A 32 3.98 -0.63 -0.54
N LEU A 33 3.58 -1.04 -1.75
CA LEU A 33 4.39 -0.81 -2.94
C LEU A 33 4.49 0.70 -3.26
N ALA A 34 3.38 1.42 -3.17
CA ALA A 34 3.34 2.86 -3.36
C ALA A 34 4.19 3.60 -2.32
N SER A 35 4.13 3.22 -1.05
CA SER A 35 4.95 3.84 0.00
C SER A 35 6.44 3.65 -0.27
N GLU A 36 6.87 2.47 -0.74
CA GLU A 36 8.26 2.24 -1.15
C GLU A 36 8.68 3.07 -2.37
N ILE A 37 7.77 3.28 -3.34
CA ILE A 37 8.03 4.18 -4.47
C ILE A 37 8.25 5.61 -3.95
N ILE A 38 7.33 6.12 -3.14
CA ILE A 38 7.39 7.48 -2.57
C ILE A 38 8.68 7.65 -1.77
N ALA A 39 8.97 6.73 -0.85
CA ALA A 39 10.17 6.76 -0.03
C ALA A 39 11.46 6.68 -0.86
N THR A 40 11.45 5.99 -2.01
CA THR A 40 12.60 5.92 -2.91
C THR A 40 12.78 7.22 -3.69
N LEU A 41 11.70 7.82 -4.19
CA LEU A 41 11.73 9.14 -4.84
C LEU A 41 12.24 10.22 -3.87
N ASP A 42 11.75 10.23 -2.63
CA ASP A 42 12.10 11.22 -1.62
C ASP A 42 13.55 11.09 -1.16
N ARG A 43 14.04 9.86 -0.88
CA ARG A 43 15.44 9.63 -0.50
C ARG A 43 16.42 10.02 -1.60
N ARG A 44 16.05 9.80 -2.86
CA ARG A 44 16.84 10.20 -4.03
C ARG A 44 16.61 11.67 -4.42
N LYS A 45 15.72 12.40 -3.71
CA LYS A 45 15.31 13.79 -3.99
C LYS A 45 14.84 14.00 -5.44
N LEU A 46 14.19 12.99 -6.01
CA LEU A 46 13.72 13.03 -7.39
C LEU A 46 12.44 13.86 -7.47
N THR A 47 12.44 14.84 -8.36
CA THR A 47 11.23 15.48 -8.83
C THR A 47 10.39 14.48 -9.62
N VAL A 48 9.10 14.78 -9.79
CA VAL A 48 8.19 13.97 -10.59
C VAL A 48 8.69 13.79 -12.04
N ARG A 49 9.29 14.84 -12.63
CA ARG A 49 9.83 14.79 -14.00
C ARG A 49 11.12 13.98 -14.10
N GLU A 50 11.97 13.99 -13.08
CA GLU A 50 13.15 13.11 -13.05
C GLU A 50 12.73 11.65 -12.85
N GLY A 51 11.74 11.41 -11.98
CA GLY A 51 11.14 10.09 -11.83
C GLY A 51 10.55 9.56 -13.13
N GLU A 52 9.90 10.42 -13.92
CA GLU A 52 9.36 10.05 -15.24
C GLU A 52 10.47 9.62 -16.20
N LYS A 53 11.56 10.40 -16.29
CA LYS A 53 12.72 10.05 -17.11
C LYS A 53 13.39 8.74 -16.69
N LEU A 54 13.45 8.48 -15.38
CA LEU A 54 14.10 7.29 -14.84
C LEU A 54 13.23 6.02 -14.99
N THR A 55 11.93 6.14 -14.76
CA THR A 55 11.01 5.00 -14.69
C THR A 55 10.21 4.74 -15.97
N GLY A 56 10.15 5.72 -16.88
CA GLY A 56 9.26 5.69 -18.04
C GLY A 56 7.78 5.84 -17.70
N VAL A 57 7.45 6.06 -16.42
CA VAL A 57 6.07 6.28 -15.95
C VAL A 57 5.74 7.76 -16.04
N THR A 58 4.57 8.09 -16.56
CA THR A 58 4.19 9.49 -16.75
C THR A 58 4.28 10.29 -15.45
N ALA A 59 4.66 11.57 -15.54
CA ALA A 59 4.67 12.48 -14.41
C ALA A 59 3.32 12.51 -13.67
N ALA A 60 2.21 12.47 -14.43
CA ALA A 60 0.87 12.44 -13.85
C ALA A 60 0.63 11.17 -13.03
N ASP A 61 1.10 10.01 -13.49
CA ASP A 61 0.94 8.76 -12.74
C ASP A 61 1.84 8.71 -11.50
N LEU A 62 3.07 9.20 -11.58
CA LEU A 62 3.93 9.35 -10.40
C LEU A 62 3.31 10.30 -9.36
N SER A 63 2.68 11.40 -9.80
CA SER A 63 1.93 12.29 -8.91
C SER A 63 0.78 11.58 -8.20
N ARG A 64 0.01 10.76 -8.92
CA ARG A 64 -1.09 9.98 -8.31
C ARG A 64 -0.58 8.93 -7.32
N ILE A 65 0.54 8.27 -7.60
CA ILE A 65 1.21 7.38 -6.64
C ILE A 65 1.59 8.15 -5.38
N ARG A 66 2.20 9.35 -5.50
CA ARG A 66 2.56 10.20 -4.35
C ARG A 66 1.37 10.61 -3.49
N ASN A 67 0.21 10.79 -4.10
CA ASN A 67 -1.04 11.13 -3.42
C ASN A 67 -1.83 9.90 -2.93
N ALA A 68 -1.25 8.69 -3.02
CA ALA A 68 -1.91 7.42 -2.70
C ALA A 68 -3.23 7.19 -3.46
N ASP A 69 -3.41 7.80 -4.64
CA ASP A 69 -4.50 7.48 -5.56
C ASP A 69 -4.13 6.25 -6.41
N LEU A 70 -4.38 5.08 -5.82
CA LEU A 70 -3.93 3.79 -6.34
C LEU A 70 -5.01 2.99 -7.07
N GLY A 71 -6.23 3.53 -7.20
CA GLY A 71 -7.40 2.78 -7.69
C GLY A 71 -7.18 2.13 -9.05
N ARG A 72 -6.57 2.86 -9.98
CA ARG A 72 -6.26 2.42 -11.35
C ARG A 72 -4.91 1.74 -11.54
N PHE A 73 -4.11 1.61 -10.49
CA PHE A 73 -2.81 0.94 -10.57
C PHE A 73 -2.97 -0.54 -10.25
N THR A 74 -2.44 -1.40 -11.12
CA THR A 74 -2.26 -2.82 -10.80
C THR A 74 -1.01 -3.00 -9.96
N ILE A 75 -0.93 -4.11 -9.21
CA ILE A 75 0.28 -4.49 -8.46
C ILE A 75 1.48 -4.58 -9.40
N ASP A 76 1.32 -5.27 -10.54
CA ASP A 76 2.36 -5.38 -11.57
C ASP A 76 2.90 -4.01 -12.02
N ARG A 77 2.02 -3.03 -12.21
CA ARG A 77 2.44 -1.67 -12.60
C ARG A 77 3.30 -1.01 -11.53
N LEU A 78 2.94 -1.15 -10.26
CA LEU A 78 3.73 -0.61 -9.13
C LEU A 78 5.07 -1.33 -9.00
N VAL A 79 5.09 -2.66 -9.18
CA VAL A 79 6.33 -3.46 -9.19
C VAL A 79 7.27 -3.01 -10.32
N ARG A 80 6.75 -2.74 -11.52
CA ARG A 80 7.56 -2.20 -12.63
C ARG A 80 8.19 -0.85 -12.30
N VAL A 81 7.47 0.04 -11.62
CA VAL A 81 8.04 1.32 -11.15
C VAL A 81 9.20 1.07 -10.18
N LEU A 82 9.00 0.19 -9.19
CA LEU A 82 10.04 -0.16 -8.22
C LEU A 82 11.28 -0.77 -8.89
N ASN A 83 11.09 -1.68 -9.85
CA ASN A 83 12.19 -2.28 -10.60
C ASN A 83 12.99 -1.21 -11.37
N ALA A 84 12.32 -0.22 -11.98
CA ALA A 84 12.98 0.88 -12.66
C ALA A 84 13.67 1.88 -11.70
N LEU A 85 13.34 1.81 -10.41
CA LEU A 85 14.04 2.50 -9.33
C LEU A 85 15.11 1.61 -8.66
N ASP A 86 15.53 0.52 -9.30
CA ASP A 86 16.51 -0.46 -8.80
C ASP A 86 16.10 -1.13 -7.48
N ARG A 87 14.79 -1.30 -7.25
CA ARG A 87 14.23 -1.95 -6.07
C ARG A 87 13.66 -3.31 -6.46
N ARG A 88 14.19 -4.38 -5.88
CA ARG A 88 13.65 -5.73 -6.03
C ARG A 88 12.48 -5.94 -5.07
N VAL A 89 11.34 -6.36 -5.60
CA VAL A 89 10.17 -6.77 -4.80
C VAL A 89 10.24 -8.25 -4.47
N THR A 90 9.94 -8.62 -3.23
CA THR A 90 9.79 -10.02 -2.80
C THR A 90 8.46 -10.17 -2.08
N LEU A 91 7.68 -11.18 -2.45
CA LEU A 91 6.40 -11.49 -1.83
C LEU A 91 6.55 -12.73 -0.94
N LYS A 92 5.99 -12.67 0.26
CA LYS A 92 5.83 -13.84 1.14
C LYS A 92 4.35 -14.06 1.40
N VAL A 93 3.89 -15.29 1.18
CA VAL A 93 2.51 -15.69 1.48
C VAL A 93 2.54 -16.58 2.73
N GLY A 94 1.73 -16.22 3.71
CA GLY A 94 1.60 -16.95 4.97
C GLY A 94 0.27 -17.71 5.06
N LYS A 95 0.15 -18.57 6.07
CA LYS A 95 -1.14 -19.16 6.42
C LYS A 95 -1.97 -18.13 7.16
N THR A 96 -3.19 -17.86 6.70
CA THR A 96 -4.19 -17.19 7.51
C THR A 96 -4.65 -18.17 8.59
N LEU A 97 -4.46 -17.80 9.87
CA LEU A 97 -5.19 -18.48 10.94
C LEU A 97 -6.66 -18.20 10.65
N ARG A 98 -7.41 -19.24 10.30
CA ARG A 98 -8.87 -19.11 10.28
C ARG A 98 -9.24 -18.69 11.68
N SER A 99 -9.62 -17.42 11.86
CA SER A 99 -10.31 -16.99 13.08
C SER A 99 -11.50 -17.93 13.17
N GLY A 100 -11.40 -18.90 14.08
CA GLY A 100 -12.50 -19.79 14.35
C GLY A 100 -13.67 -18.90 14.67
N ARG A 101 -14.80 -19.11 14.00
CA ARG A 101 -16.10 -18.77 14.55
C ARG A 101 -16.02 -19.15 16.03
N THR A 102 -15.93 -18.16 16.91
CA THR A 102 -16.35 -18.34 18.29
C THR A 102 -17.80 -18.77 18.16
N ALA A 103 -18.01 -20.07 18.34
CA ALA A 103 -19.31 -20.61 18.59
C ALA A 103 -19.83 -19.86 19.81
N ALA A 104 -20.74 -18.93 19.59
CA ALA A 104 -21.68 -18.52 20.61
C ALA A 104 -22.52 -19.78 20.91
N ALA A 105 -22.27 -20.35 22.09
CA ALA A 105 -23.18 -21.22 22.80
C ALA A 105 -23.98 -20.36 23.78
#